data_AF-A0A972Y816-F1
#
_entry.id   AF-A0A972Y816-F1
#
_cell.length_a   1.000
_cell.length_b   1.000
_cell.length_c   1.000
_cell.angle_alpha   90.00
_cell.angle_beta   90.00
_cell.angle_gamma   90.00
#
_symmetry.space_group_name_H-M   'P 1'
#
loop_
_entity.id
_entity.type
_entity.pdbx_description
1 polymer ?
#
loop_
_entity_poly.entity_id
_entity_poly.type
_entity_poly.pdbx_seq_one_letter_code
_entity_poly.pdbx_strand_id
1 'polypeptide(L)'
;MSYPVNFPNVLLVNSITASTTVSIVNGMQVSTTTFNTAAGLLGTITLSPVQPTATNIELKAGNQVLQISKINFQAAFGLVSGEVTCSGSGTDQDGNNSAPFQKQIATWTN
;
A
#
# COMPACT_ATOMS: atom_id res chain seq x y z
N MET A 1 22.22 -2.31 4.90
CA MET A 1 21.45 -3.55 4.64
C MET A 1 21.56 -3.86 3.16
N SER A 2 21.73 -5.12 2.78
CA SER A 2 21.74 -5.57 1.38
C SER A 2 20.35 -6.02 0.95
N TYR A 3 19.91 -5.63 -0.25
CA TYR A 3 18.65 -6.07 -0.84
C TYR A 3 18.86 -7.33 -1.71
N PRO A 4 17.86 -8.22 -1.82
CA PRO A 4 16.57 -8.15 -1.14
C PRO A 4 16.65 -8.52 0.35
N VAL A 5 15.78 -7.90 1.16
CA VAL A 5 15.57 -8.28 2.56
C VAL A 5 14.32 -9.17 2.64
N ASN A 6 14.45 -10.34 3.26
CA ASN A 6 13.39 -11.33 3.33
C ASN A 6 12.93 -11.55 4.77
N PHE A 7 11.62 -11.63 4.95
CA PHE A 7 10.94 -12.01 6.19
C PHE A 7 9.99 -13.18 5.87
N PRO A 8 10.50 -14.41 5.77
CA PRO A 8 9.72 -15.56 5.34
C PRO A 8 8.85 -16.12 6.47
N ASN A 9 7.67 -16.64 6.09
CA ASN A 9 6.83 -17.50 6.93
C ASN A 9 6.46 -16.93 8.30
N VAL A 10 6.21 -15.63 8.39
CA VAL A 10 5.65 -14.99 9.58
C VAL A 10 4.25 -15.55 9.80
N LEU A 11 4.07 -16.35 10.85
CA LEU A 11 2.76 -16.89 11.20
C LEU A 11 1.86 -15.74 11.65
N LEU A 12 0.67 -15.66 11.05
CA LEU A 12 -0.38 -14.75 11.46
C LEU A 12 -1.38 -15.49 12.35
N VAL A 13 -2.58 -15.75 11.84
CA VAL A 13 -3.69 -16.45 12.51
C VAL A 13 -4.20 -17.58 11.62
N ASN A 14 -4.75 -18.64 12.21
CA ASN A 14 -5.39 -19.76 11.49
C ASN A 14 -4.51 -20.38 10.39
N SER A 15 -3.23 -20.60 10.67
CA SER A 15 -2.27 -21.18 9.72
C SER A 15 -2.04 -20.37 8.44
N ILE A 16 -2.35 -19.06 8.46
CA ILE A 16 -1.94 -18.12 7.42
C ILE A 16 -0.50 -17.71 7.70
N THR A 17 0.38 -17.86 6.73
CA THR A 17 1.77 -17.38 6.78
C THR A 17 1.97 -16.21 5.83
N ALA A 18 2.63 -15.17 6.29
CA ALA A 18 3.05 -14.03 5.47
C ALA A 18 4.55 -14.14 5.16
N SER A 19 4.91 -14.03 3.89
CA SER A 19 6.29 -13.93 3.44
C SER A 19 6.50 -12.60 2.76
N THR A 20 7.33 -11.74 3.36
CA THR A 20 7.61 -10.39 2.84
C THR A 20 9.00 -10.33 2.24
N THR A 21 9.10 -9.82 1.02
CA THR A 21 10.37 -9.50 0.35
C THR A 21 10.40 -8.02 0.02
N VAL A 22 11.42 -7.33 0.51
CA VAL A 22 11.73 -5.95 0.12
C VAL A 22 12.89 -5.98 -0.88
N SER A 23 12.71 -5.42 -2.07
CA SER A 23 13.70 -5.40 -3.16
C SER A 23 13.86 -4.01 -3.76
N ILE A 24 14.91 -3.81 -4.56
CA ILE A 24 15.05 -2.62 -5.40
C ILE A 24 14.60 -2.98 -6.82
N VAL A 25 13.56 -2.31 -7.32
CA VAL A 25 13.06 -2.44 -8.68
C VAL A 25 13.13 -1.07 -9.34
N ASN A 26 13.90 -0.93 -10.41
CA ASN A 26 14.12 0.35 -11.11
C ASN A 26 14.56 1.50 -10.18
N GLY A 27 15.44 1.20 -9.21
CA GLY A 27 15.93 2.19 -8.24
C GLY A 27 14.96 2.50 -7.09
N MET A 28 13.77 1.90 -7.06
CA MET A 28 12.78 2.10 -6.01
C MET A 28 12.70 0.90 -5.07
N GLN A 29 12.54 1.13 -3.78
CA GLN A 29 12.26 0.06 -2.81
C GLN A 29 10.83 -0.43 -2.99
N VAL A 30 10.64 -1.71 -3.26
CA VAL A 30 9.32 -2.34 -3.40
C VAL A 30 9.21 -3.44 -2.34
N SER A 31 8.13 -3.42 -1.56
CA SER A 31 7.80 -4.48 -0.61
C SER A 31 6.69 -5.35 -1.17
N THR A 32 6.91 -6.65 -1.26
CA THR A 32 5.90 -7.64 -1.67
C THR A 32 5.65 -8.60 -0.52
N THR A 33 4.41 -8.69 -0.06
CA THR A 33 3.96 -9.61 0.98
C THR A 33 3.02 -10.63 0.38
N THR A 34 3.36 -11.91 0.51
CA THR A 34 2.56 -13.03 0.04
C THR A 34 1.94 -13.76 1.22
N PHE A 35 0.63 -13.97 1.19
CA PHE A 35 -0.12 -14.69 2.22
C PHE A 35 -0.40 -16.11 1.72
N ASN A 36 0.03 -17.11 2.47
CA ASN A 36 -0.16 -18.51 2.14
C ASN A 36 -0.94 -19.23 3.23
N THR A 37 -1.65 -20.28 2.84
CA THR A 37 -2.27 -21.25 3.74
C THR A 37 -1.82 -22.65 3.34
N ALA A 38 -2.22 -23.67 4.10
CA ALA A 38 -2.02 -25.06 3.70
C ALA A 38 -2.67 -25.40 2.33
N ALA A 39 -3.70 -24.65 1.92
CA ALA A 39 -4.38 -24.82 0.63
C ALA A 39 -3.69 -24.06 -0.52
N GLY A 40 -2.64 -23.28 -0.24
CA GLY A 40 -1.89 -22.49 -1.23
C GLY A 40 -1.97 -20.98 -1.02
N LEU A 41 -1.69 -20.23 -2.09
CA LEU A 41 -1.64 -18.77 -2.10
C LEU A 41 -3.03 -18.19 -1.82
N LEU A 42 -3.14 -17.39 -0.75
CA LEU A 42 -4.34 -16.64 -0.41
C LEU A 42 -4.36 -15.27 -1.12
N GLY A 43 -3.20 -14.64 -1.28
CA GLY A 43 -3.09 -13.37 -1.97
C GLY A 43 -1.73 -12.70 -1.82
N THR A 44 -1.55 -11.56 -2.49
CA THR A 44 -0.31 -10.78 -2.49
C THR A 44 -0.62 -9.30 -2.35
N ILE A 45 0.16 -8.60 -1.53
CA ILE A 45 0.17 -7.14 -1.45
C ILE A 45 1.54 -6.65 -1.93
N THR A 46 1.55 -5.72 -2.88
CA THR A 46 2.76 -5.02 -3.31
C THR A 46 2.65 -3.55 -2.96
N LEU A 47 3.60 -3.05 -2.17
CA LEU A 47 3.77 -1.65 -1.85
C LEU A 47 5.00 -1.14 -2.61
N SER A 48 4.75 -0.33 -3.64
CA SER A 48 5.78 0.48 -4.28
C SER A 48 5.54 1.95 -3.93
N PRO A 49 6.60 2.77 -3.78
CA PRO A 49 6.49 4.21 -3.77
C PRO A 49 5.67 4.64 -5.00
N VAL A 50 4.69 5.49 -4.78
CA VAL A 50 4.05 6.19 -5.90
C VAL A 50 5.12 7.11 -6.47
N GLN A 51 5.74 6.73 -7.58
CA GLN A 51 6.38 7.72 -8.43
C GLN A 51 5.23 8.59 -8.96
N PRO A 52 5.15 9.90 -8.64
CA PRO A 52 4.11 10.72 -9.23
C PRO A 52 4.49 10.92 -10.70
N THR A 53 3.97 10.08 -11.59
CA THR A 53 4.06 10.27 -13.04
C THR A 53 3.04 11.31 -13.52
N ALA A 54 2.86 12.38 -12.76
CA ALA A 54 2.02 13.50 -13.15
C ALA A 54 2.77 14.33 -14.20
N THR A 55 2.54 14.06 -15.48
CA THR A 55 2.92 14.96 -16.57
C THR A 55 1.98 16.17 -16.57
N ASN A 56 2.53 17.39 -16.70
CA ASN A 56 1.82 18.67 -16.67
C ASN A 56 1.22 19.10 -15.32
N ILE A 57 1.60 18.50 -14.20
CA ILE A 57 1.32 19.06 -12.87
C ILE A 57 2.64 19.54 -12.30
N GLU A 58 2.79 20.85 -12.11
CA GLU A 58 3.90 21.40 -11.35
C GLU A 58 3.68 21.02 -9.87
N LEU A 59 4.33 19.94 -9.45
CA LEU A 59 4.38 19.56 -8.05
C LEU A 59 5.31 20.53 -7.34
N LYS A 60 4.74 21.51 -6.64
CA LYS A 60 5.52 22.36 -5.74
C LYS A 60 6.07 21.50 -4.61
N ALA A 61 7.37 21.54 -4.41
CA ALA A 61 7.98 20.97 -3.21
C ALA A 61 7.43 21.73 -2.01
N GLY A 62 6.62 21.05 -1.20
CA GLY A 62 6.08 21.55 0.06
C GLY A 62 6.37 20.54 1.16
N ASN A 63 6.36 20.98 2.42
CA ASN A 63 6.59 20.12 3.58
C ASN A 63 5.34 19.31 3.96
N GLN A 64 4.51 18.94 2.99
CA GLN A 64 3.27 18.21 3.24
C GLN A 64 3.56 16.89 3.95
N VAL A 65 3.03 16.75 5.16
CA VAL A 65 3.09 15.53 5.94
C VAL A 65 1.78 14.78 5.74
N LEU A 66 1.86 13.60 5.12
CA LEU A 66 0.75 12.66 5.03
C LEU A 66 0.94 11.56 6.08
N GLN A 67 -0.02 11.42 6.98
CA GLN A 67 -0.06 10.32 7.94
C GLN A 67 -1.21 9.38 7.56
N ILE A 68 -0.87 8.16 7.20
CA ILE A 68 -1.87 7.12 6.89
C ILE A 68 -2.20 6.38 8.18
N SER A 69 -3.45 6.48 8.62
CA SER A 69 -3.93 5.77 9.81
C SER A 69 -4.51 4.41 9.47
N LYS A 70 -5.21 4.29 8.33
CA LYS A 70 -5.88 3.05 7.91
C LYS A 70 -5.99 2.97 6.39
N ILE A 71 -5.70 1.79 5.86
CA ILE A 71 -6.07 1.37 4.51
C ILE A 71 -7.07 0.22 4.66
N ASN A 72 -8.23 0.32 4.01
CA ASN A 72 -9.26 -0.70 4.00
C ASN A 72 -9.40 -1.26 2.59
N PHE A 73 -9.27 -2.58 2.46
CA PHE A 73 -9.55 -3.31 1.24
C PHE A 73 -10.87 -4.06 1.41
N GLN A 74 -11.83 -3.82 0.51
CA GLN A 74 -13.10 -4.53 0.48
C GLN A 74 -13.35 -5.05 -0.93
N ALA A 75 -13.72 -6.31 -1.05
CA ALA A 75 -14.07 -6.90 -2.33
C ALA A 75 -15.22 -7.90 -2.20
N ALA A 76 -16.05 -7.97 -3.24
CA ALA A 76 -17.02 -9.03 -3.42
C ALA A 76 -16.31 -10.37 -3.71
N PHE A 77 -16.99 -11.48 -3.44
CA PHE A 77 -16.47 -12.82 -3.75
C PHE A 77 -16.05 -12.92 -5.22
N GLY A 78 -14.89 -13.52 -5.48
CA GLY A 78 -14.32 -13.59 -6.82
C GLY A 78 -13.75 -12.28 -7.36
N LEU A 79 -13.61 -11.24 -6.52
CA LEU A 79 -13.08 -9.91 -6.88
C LEU A 79 -13.87 -9.22 -8.00
N VAL A 80 -15.13 -9.58 -8.21
CA VAL A 80 -15.99 -9.01 -9.28
C VAL A 80 -16.30 -7.52 -9.09
N SER A 81 -16.18 -7.04 -7.86
CA SER A 81 -16.23 -5.63 -7.52
C SER A 81 -15.51 -5.39 -6.21
N GLY A 82 -15.09 -4.15 -5.97
CA GLY A 82 -14.48 -3.76 -4.70
C GLY A 82 -13.92 -2.35 -4.70
N GLU A 83 -13.31 -2.02 -3.58
CA GLU A 83 -12.68 -0.73 -3.34
C GLU A 83 -11.51 -0.80 -2.37
N VAL A 84 -10.63 0.18 -2.50
CA VAL A 84 -9.59 0.48 -1.52
C VAL A 84 -9.78 1.90 -1.04
N THR A 85 -9.99 2.06 0.26
CA THR A 85 -10.08 3.37 0.91
C THR A 85 -8.88 3.60 1.82
N CYS A 86 -8.34 4.82 1.79
CA CYS A 86 -7.25 5.28 2.63
C CYS A 86 -7.75 6.44 3.48
N SER A 87 -7.50 6.39 4.78
CA SER A 87 -7.85 7.45 5.72
C SER A 87 -6.68 7.79 6.62
N GLY A 88 -6.62 9.05 7.02
CA GLY A 88 -5.53 9.57 7.84
C GLY A 88 -5.65 11.08 8.00
N SER A 89 -4.51 11.76 8.10
CA SER A 89 -4.43 13.22 8.09
C SER A 89 -3.37 13.72 7.13
N GLY A 90 -3.59 14.92 6.58
CA GLY A 90 -2.67 15.63 5.71
C GLY A 90 -2.54 17.08 6.15
N THR A 91 -1.39 17.69 5.93
CA THR A 91 -1.16 19.12 6.16
C THR A 91 -1.35 19.91 4.87
N ASP A 92 -1.39 21.24 4.96
CA ASP A 92 -1.21 22.12 3.81
C ASP A 92 0.21 22.05 3.22
N GLN A 93 0.44 22.80 2.14
CA GLN A 93 1.69 22.84 1.37
C GLN A 93 2.92 23.24 2.22
N ASP A 94 2.70 23.95 3.32
CA ASP A 94 3.75 24.43 4.21
C ASP A 94 4.04 23.44 5.36
N GLY A 95 3.33 22.31 5.42
CA GLY A 95 3.44 21.34 6.50
C GLY A 95 2.60 21.71 7.74
N ASN A 96 1.73 22.71 7.63
CA ASN A 96 0.92 23.23 8.71
C ASN A 96 -0.55 22.79 8.57
N ASN A 97 -1.38 23.09 9.57
CA ASN A 97 -2.83 22.89 9.51
C ASN A 97 -3.25 21.47 9.12
N SER A 98 -2.94 20.50 9.99
CA SER A 98 -3.35 19.10 9.78
C SER A 98 -4.87 18.98 9.75
N ALA A 99 -5.39 18.32 8.71
CA ALA A 99 -6.79 18.00 8.54
C ALA A 99 -6.97 16.51 8.24
N PRO A 100 -8.05 15.88 8.74
CA PRO A 100 -8.33 14.49 8.42
C PRO A 100 -8.72 14.35 6.94
N PHE A 101 -8.36 13.22 6.34
CA PHE A 101 -8.82 12.83 5.02
C PHE A 101 -9.37 11.40 5.03
N GLN A 102 -10.29 11.15 4.11
CA GLN A 102 -10.68 9.81 3.70
C GLN A 102 -10.86 9.83 2.18
N LYS A 103 -10.17 8.93 1.49
CA LYS A 103 -10.14 8.89 0.03
C LYS A 103 -10.26 7.46 -0.47
N GLN A 104 -11.18 7.23 -1.40
CA GLN A 104 -11.17 6.03 -2.21
C GLN A 104 -10.03 6.15 -3.23
N ILE A 105 -9.03 5.27 -3.13
CA ILE A 105 -7.83 5.28 -3.97
C ILE A 105 -7.89 4.25 -5.09
N ALA A 106 -8.80 3.28 -5.00
CA ALA A 106 -9.15 2.38 -6.09
C ALA A 106 -10.60 1.93 -5.95
N THR A 107 -11.25 1.71 -7.09
CA THR A 107 -12.56 1.05 -7.18
C THR A 107 -12.62 0.27 -8.47
N TRP A 108 -13.35 -0.84 -8.46
CA TRP A 108 -13.62 -1.62 -9.65
C TRP A 108 -14.99 -2.27 -9.55
N THR A 109 -15.61 -2.40 -10.71
CA THR A 109 -16.90 -3.08 -10.92
C THR A 109 -16.84 -3.73 -12.30
N ASN A 110 -17.33 -4.97 -12.41
CA ASN A 110 -17.60 -5.59 -13.70
C ASN A 110 -18.71 -4.86 -14.48
#